data_AF-A0A6V7VYW4-F1
#
_entry.id   AF-A0A6V7VYW4-F1
#
_cell.length_a   1.000
_cell.length_b   1.000
_cell.length_c   1.000
_cell.angle_alpha   90.00
_cell.angle_beta   90.00
_cell.angle_gamma   90.00
#
_symmetry.space_group_name_H-M   'P 1'
#
loop_
_entity.id
_entity.type
_entity.pdbx_description
1 polymer ?
#
loop_
_entity_poly.entity_id
_entity_poly.type
_entity_poly.pdbx_seq_one_letter_code
_entity_poly.pdbx_strand_id
1 'polypeptide(L)'
;MGDGSFLGEFRHLSAQLPNSAGFYYNRYNTHLITSNDPKDFSLLSLINGARIAEEWEDPKYVVKPKNVQSVWLHWPGIVDKGRMYLVPDSQNFILHFRNWSMIDHDAINVPLINRVFKMFNYQISDIIRPEAATKLENNFRKFILTTPQLAEKFSKLPHRVIYYPIISACYNRIFYGRSKRPMNCPGPLRCLLPSIPDIKCAIGIRHYEHGAINEHVVIHYPVEEKESFYINNAGCSI
;
A
#
# COMPACT_ATOMS: atom_id res chain seq x y z
N MET A 1 -27.60 -6.94 -7.41
CA MET A 1 -26.15 -6.77 -7.15
C MET A 1 -25.41 -7.60 -8.19
N GLY A 2 -24.23 -7.16 -8.66
CA GLY A 2 -23.44 -7.87 -9.67
C GLY A 2 -22.97 -9.26 -9.20
N ASP A 3 -22.13 -9.92 -10.00
CA ASP A 3 -21.53 -11.24 -9.76
C ASP A 3 -20.64 -11.38 -8.49
N GLY A 4 -20.73 -10.44 -7.55
CA GLY A 4 -19.90 -10.38 -6.34
C GLY A 4 -18.46 -9.90 -6.58
N SER A 5 -18.09 -9.55 -7.81
CA SER A 5 -16.77 -8.99 -8.12
C SER A 5 -16.75 -7.46 -8.08
N PHE A 6 -15.57 -6.87 -7.86
CA PHE A 6 -15.36 -5.42 -7.98
C PHE A 6 -15.78 -4.88 -9.35
N LEU A 7 -15.54 -5.64 -10.42
CA LEU A 7 -15.95 -5.24 -11.77
C LEU A 7 -17.48 -5.27 -11.93
N GLY A 8 -18.13 -6.30 -11.40
CA GLY A 8 -19.59 -6.44 -11.40
C GLY A 8 -20.27 -5.32 -10.63
N GLU A 9 -19.74 -4.96 -9.46
CA GLU A 9 -20.22 -3.81 -8.69
C GLU A 9 -20.03 -2.50 -9.46
N PHE A 10 -18.83 -2.24 -9.99
CA PHE A 10 -18.56 -1.02 -10.74
C PHE A 10 -19.49 -0.87 -11.96
N ARG A 11 -19.75 -1.97 -12.67
CA ARG A 11 -20.73 -2.00 -13.79
C ARG A 11 -22.14 -1.69 -13.29
N HIS A 12 -22.56 -2.29 -12.18
CA HIS A 12 -23.88 -2.06 -11.58
C HIS A 12 -24.07 -0.59 -11.18
N LEU A 13 -23.12 -0.03 -10.43
CA LEU A 13 -23.12 1.39 -10.03
C LEU A 13 -23.10 2.31 -11.26
N SER A 14 -22.31 1.98 -12.27
CA SER A 14 -22.22 2.75 -13.52
C SER A 14 -23.53 2.79 -14.31
N ALA A 15 -24.31 1.71 -14.26
CA ALA A 15 -25.62 1.63 -14.90
C ALA A 15 -26.68 2.45 -14.13
N GLN A 16 -26.64 2.43 -12.80
CA GLN A 16 -27.54 3.22 -11.95
C GLN A 16 -27.23 4.73 -11.99
N LEU A 17 -25.95 5.08 -12.13
CA LEU A 17 -25.47 6.46 -12.18
C LEU A 17 -24.77 6.71 -13.53
N PRO A 18 -25.52 6.81 -14.63
CA PRO A 18 -24.93 6.94 -15.97
C PRO A 18 -24.07 8.20 -16.11
N ASN A 19 -24.46 9.28 -15.44
CA ASN A 19 -23.76 10.57 -15.42
C ASN A 19 -22.59 10.64 -14.41
N SER A 20 -22.17 9.52 -13.81
CA SER A 20 -20.99 9.51 -12.94
C SER A 20 -19.69 9.53 -13.74
N ALA A 21 -18.71 10.28 -13.23
CA ALA A 21 -17.31 10.20 -13.65
C ALA A 21 -16.61 8.98 -13.03
N GLY A 22 -17.08 8.54 -11.87
CA GLY A 22 -16.50 7.44 -11.11
C GLY A 22 -17.08 7.35 -9.69
N PHE A 23 -16.45 6.53 -8.87
CA PHE A 23 -16.89 6.20 -7.51
C PHE A 23 -15.73 6.24 -6.53
N TYR A 24 -15.95 6.86 -5.37
CA TYR A 24 -15.08 6.77 -4.21
C TYR A 24 -15.51 5.63 -3.30
N TYR A 25 -14.53 5.04 -2.65
CA TYR A 25 -14.68 4.05 -1.62
C TYR A 25 -13.88 4.54 -0.43
N ASN A 26 -14.55 4.69 0.72
CA ASN A 26 -13.86 5.00 1.96
C ASN A 26 -12.80 3.93 2.23
N ARG A 27 -11.72 4.36 2.86
CA ARG A 27 -10.58 3.51 3.16
C ARG A 27 -10.32 3.52 4.66
N TYR A 28 -10.24 2.33 5.24
CA TYR A 28 -10.00 2.14 6.66
C TYR A 28 -8.67 1.43 6.89
N ASN A 29 -7.85 1.98 7.78
CA ASN A 29 -6.57 1.38 8.14
C ASN A 29 -6.81 0.13 9.02
N THR A 30 -6.01 -0.91 8.80
CA THR A 30 -5.95 -2.06 9.69
C THR A 30 -4.65 -2.06 10.48
N HIS A 31 -4.76 -2.54 11.72
CA HIS A 31 -3.67 -2.82 12.64
C HIS A 31 -3.46 -4.32 12.70
N LEU A 32 -2.21 -4.73 12.47
CA LEU A 32 -1.81 -6.11 12.25
C LEU A 32 -0.61 -6.42 13.13
N ILE A 33 -0.55 -7.66 13.59
CA ILE A 33 0.60 -8.20 14.31
C ILE A 33 1.14 -9.38 13.51
N THR A 34 2.45 -9.43 13.30
CA THR A 34 3.14 -10.52 12.59
C THR A 34 4.47 -10.82 13.25
N SER A 35 5.01 -12.02 13.01
CA SER A 35 6.42 -12.30 13.31
C SER A 35 7.34 -11.64 12.26
N ASN A 36 8.54 -11.27 12.67
CA ASN A 36 9.65 -10.92 11.80
C ASN A 36 10.50 -12.14 11.37
N ASP A 37 10.30 -13.31 11.98
CA ASP A 37 10.91 -14.58 11.55
C ASP A 37 10.01 -15.27 10.51
N PRO A 38 10.53 -15.56 9.30
CA PRO A 38 9.81 -16.29 8.27
C PRO A 38 9.23 -17.64 8.74
N LYS A 39 9.88 -18.33 9.69
CA LYS A 39 9.41 -19.62 10.21
C LYS A 39 8.09 -19.50 10.97
N ASP A 40 7.89 -18.38 11.66
CA ASP A 40 6.72 -18.11 12.49
C ASP A 40 5.64 -17.31 11.75
N PHE A 41 5.94 -16.82 10.55
CA PHE A 41 4.98 -16.10 9.73
C PHE A 41 3.75 -16.97 9.42
N SER A 42 2.55 -16.45 9.68
CA SER A 42 1.27 -17.11 9.39
C SER A 42 0.27 -16.08 8.86
N LEU A 43 -0.24 -16.29 7.64
CA LEU A 43 -1.31 -15.47 7.07
C LEU A 43 -2.61 -15.62 7.85
N LEU A 44 -2.91 -16.83 8.32
CA LEU A 44 -4.09 -17.07 9.15
C LEU A 44 -4.06 -16.21 10.42
N SER A 45 -2.94 -16.24 11.14
CA SER A 45 -2.77 -15.46 12.37
C SER A 45 -2.79 -13.96 12.09
N LEU A 46 -2.13 -13.53 11.00
CA LEU A 46 -2.13 -12.14 10.54
C LEU A 46 -3.56 -11.64 10.26
N ILE A 47 -4.37 -12.39 9.51
CA ILE A 47 -5.74 -12.01 9.14
C ILE A 47 -6.64 -12.02 10.38
N ASN A 48 -6.63 -13.08 11.19
CA ASN A 48 -7.50 -13.19 12.36
C ASN A 48 -7.13 -12.18 13.47
N GLY A 49 -5.85 -11.84 13.58
CA GLY A 49 -5.34 -10.84 14.51
C GLY A 49 -5.59 -9.40 14.06
N ALA A 50 -5.96 -9.19 12.79
CA ALA A 50 -6.15 -7.86 12.24
C ALA A 50 -7.35 -7.13 12.90
N ARG A 51 -7.19 -5.84 13.13
CA ARG A 51 -8.19 -4.95 13.73
C ARG A 51 -8.39 -3.74 12.83
N ILE A 52 -9.64 -3.36 12.58
CA ILE A 52 -9.98 -2.28 11.67
C ILE A 52 -10.21 -1.02 12.49
N ALA A 53 -9.39 0.00 12.23
CA ALA A 53 -9.48 1.28 12.89
C ALA A 53 -10.44 2.21 12.15
N GLU A 54 -11.21 2.99 12.90
CA GLU A 54 -12.00 4.12 12.41
C GLU A 54 -11.09 5.35 12.19
N GLU A 55 -9.96 5.12 11.51
CA GLU A 55 -9.06 6.15 11.04
C GLU A 55 -9.36 6.39 9.58
N TRP A 56 -10.09 7.48 9.31
CA TRP A 56 -10.43 7.84 7.94
C TRP A 56 -9.19 8.32 7.18
N GLU A 57 -8.91 7.65 6.08
CA GLU A 57 -7.86 8.00 5.14
C GLU A 57 -8.45 8.52 3.83
N ASP A 58 -7.61 9.06 2.94
CA ASP A 58 -8.11 9.47 1.62
C ASP A 58 -8.76 8.26 0.95
N PRO A 59 -9.98 8.42 0.41
CA PRO A 59 -10.68 7.34 -0.26
C PRO A 59 -9.88 6.87 -1.47
N LYS A 60 -10.11 5.62 -1.87
CA LYS A 60 -9.69 5.16 -3.20
C LYS A 60 -10.86 5.26 -4.13
N TYR A 61 -10.57 5.30 -5.42
CA TYR A 61 -11.60 5.56 -6.40
C TYR A 61 -11.37 4.81 -7.69
N VAL A 62 -12.47 4.56 -8.39
CA VAL A 62 -12.50 3.95 -9.72
C VAL A 62 -13.24 4.91 -10.64
N VAL A 63 -12.71 5.14 -11.84
CA VAL A 63 -13.25 6.11 -12.80
C VAL A 63 -13.75 5.43 -14.06
N LYS A 64 -14.67 6.10 -14.77
CA LYS A 64 -14.97 5.81 -16.17
C LYS A 64 -13.96 6.60 -17.02
N PRO A 65 -13.01 5.95 -17.72
CA PRO A 65 -11.94 6.65 -18.42
C PRO A 65 -12.43 7.73 -19.39
N LYS A 66 -13.56 7.50 -20.08
CA LYS A 66 -14.18 8.47 -21.00
C LYS A 66 -14.66 9.79 -20.36
N ASN A 67 -14.69 9.87 -19.03
CA ASN A 67 -15.22 10.99 -18.27
C ASN A 67 -14.14 11.73 -17.46
N VAL A 68 -12.88 11.30 -17.56
CA VAL A 68 -11.75 11.92 -16.86
C VAL A 68 -10.57 12.11 -17.82
N GLN A 69 -9.78 13.14 -17.60
CA GLN A 69 -8.56 13.40 -18.37
C GLN A 69 -7.32 12.82 -17.70
N SER A 70 -7.37 12.61 -16.38
CA SER A 70 -6.28 12.03 -15.60
C SER A 70 -6.79 11.33 -14.33
N VAL A 71 -5.92 10.54 -13.69
CA VAL A 71 -6.14 9.90 -12.38
C VAL A 71 -4.87 10.04 -11.55
N TRP A 72 -4.94 10.22 -10.23
CA TRP A 72 -3.83 10.30 -9.26
C TRP A 72 -4.03 9.40 -8.04
N LEU A 73 -2.96 9.16 -7.24
CA LEU A 73 -3.02 8.16 -6.15
C LEU A 73 -3.98 8.47 -4.99
N HIS A 74 -4.27 9.75 -4.73
CA HIS A 74 -5.01 10.21 -3.53
C HIS A 74 -6.24 11.05 -3.83
N TRP A 75 -6.34 11.61 -5.03
CA TRP A 75 -7.42 12.48 -5.46
C TRP A 75 -7.83 12.06 -6.86
N PRO A 76 -9.12 12.19 -7.22
CA PRO A 76 -9.47 12.07 -8.63
C PRO A 76 -8.55 13.02 -9.42
N GLY A 77 -8.13 12.60 -10.61
CA GLY A 77 -7.52 13.56 -11.50
C GLY A 77 -8.58 14.53 -12.01
N ILE A 78 -8.36 15.02 -13.21
CA ILE A 78 -9.24 16.01 -13.80
C ILE A 78 -10.49 15.31 -14.34
N VAL A 79 -11.64 15.66 -13.79
CA VAL A 79 -12.95 15.18 -14.26
C VAL A 79 -13.38 16.05 -15.43
N ASP A 80 -13.62 15.43 -16.57
CA ASP A 80 -14.10 16.08 -17.79
C ASP A 80 -15.62 16.18 -17.80
N LYS A 81 -16.30 15.07 -17.47
CA LYS A 81 -17.76 14.94 -17.56
C LYS A 81 -18.34 14.24 -16.34
N GLY A 82 -19.43 14.80 -15.82
CA GLY A 82 -20.15 14.23 -14.69
C GLY A 82 -19.47 14.53 -13.36
N ARG A 83 -19.72 13.68 -12.35
CA ARG A 83 -19.15 13.83 -11.00
C ARG A 83 -18.79 12.49 -10.37
N MET A 84 -17.89 12.54 -9.40
CA MET A 84 -17.56 11.38 -8.57
C MET A 84 -18.64 11.17 -7.49
N TYR A 85 -18.93 9.92 -7.15
CA TYR A 85 -19.93 9.56 -6.13
C TYR A 85 -19.30 8.72 -5.03
N LEU A 86 -19.59 9.01 -3.77
CA LEU A 86 -19.17 8.16 -2.66
C LEU A 86 -20.07 6.93 -2.56
N VAL A 87 -19.47 5.74 -2.57
CA VAL A 87 -20.16 4.49 -2.26
C VAL A 87 -20.31 4.40 -0.74
N PRO A 88 -21.53 4.16 -0.22
CA PRO A 88 -21.73 4.00 1.22
C PRO A 88 -20.98 2.78 1.76
N ASP A 89 -20.46 2.88 3.00
CA ASP A 89 -19.73 1.77 3.64
C ASP A 89 -20.61 0.53 3.83
N SER A 90 -21.93 0.70 3.98
CA SER A 90 -22.88 -0.40 4.04
C SER A 90 -22.96 -1.20 2.73
N GLN A 91 -22.47 -0.63 1.63
CA GLN A 91 -22.35 -1.30 0.34
C GLN A 91 -20.93 -1.83 0.12
N ASN A 92 -19.91 -0.98 0.23
CA ASN A 92 -18.52 -1.40 0.08
C ASN A 92 -17.53 -0.34 0.61
N PHE A 93 -16.37 -0.80 1.06
CA PHE A 93 -15.24 0.03 1.50
C PHE A 93 -13.92 -0.73 1.31
N ILE A 94 -12.80 -0.03 1.40
CA ILE A 94 -11.47 -0.61 1.17
C ILE A 94 -10.70 -0.74 2.48
N LEU A 95 -10.15 -1.93 2.69
CA LEU A 95 -9.21 -2.18 3.77
C LEU A 95 -7.79 -1.86 3.34
N HIS A 96 -7.08 -1.13 4.21
CA HIS A 96 -5.69 -0.76 4.00
C HIS A 96 -4.82 -1.38 5.07
N PHE A 97 -4.11 -2.44 4.69
CA PHE A 97 -3.17 -3.17 5.54
C PHE A 97 -1.90 -2.37 5.77
N ARG A 98 -1.98 -1.35 6.64
CA ARG A 98 -0.96 -0.30 6.80
C ARG A 98 -0.15 -0.42 8.07
N ASN A 99 -0.80 -0.67 9.21
CA ASN A 99 -0.16 -0.55 10.52
C ASN A 99 0.32 -1.92 11.00
N TRP A 100 1.54 -2.30 10.62
CA TRP A 100 2.14 -3.60 10.96
C TRP A 100 3.03 -3.47 12.19
N SER A 101 2.75 -4.29 13.20
CA SER A 101 3.58 -4.49 14.37
C SER A 101 4.30 -5.82 14.21
N MET A 102 5.62 -5.78 14.00
CA MET A 102 6.42 -6.99 13.88
C MET A 102 6.96 -7.35 15.26
N ILE A 103 6.61 -8.54 15.75
CA ILE A 103 7.14 -9.08 16.98
C ILE A 103 8.48 -9.73 16.65
N ASP A 104 9.50 -9.33 17.40
CA ASP A 104 10.80 -9.98 17.44
C ASP A 104 10.82 -10.89 18.67
N HIS A 105 10.76 -12.20 18.45
CA HIS A 105 10.74 -13.19 19.54
C HIS A 105 12.07 -13.26 20.30
N ASP A 106 13.16 -12.76 19.72
CA ASP A 106 14.49 -12.71 20.34
C ASP A 106 14.73 -11.38 21.10
N ALA A 107 13.84 -10.40 20.94
CA ALA A 107 13.97 -9.12 21.63
C ALA A 107 13.49 -9.21 23.09
N ILE A 108 14.40 -8.97 24.03
CA ILE A 108 14.14 -8.94 25.48
C ILE A 108 13.04 -7.92 25.87
N ASN A 109 12.79 -6.93 25.00
CA ASN A 109 11.70 -5.96 25.13
C ASN A 109 10.87 -5.97 23.85
N VAL A 110 9.80 -6.78 23.81
CA VAL A 110 8.77 -6.65 22.77
C VAL A 110 8.11 -5.27 22.98
N PRO A 111 8.20 -4.32 22.04
CA PRO A 111 7.47 -3.08 22.18
C PRO A 111 5.99 -3.43 22.09
N LEU A 112 5.28 -3.38 23.21
CA LEU A 112 3.82 -3.36 23.23
C LEU A 112 3.40 -2.08 22.52
N ILE A 113 3.10 -2.20 21.22
CA ILE A 113 2.48 -1.11 20.47
C ILE A 113 1.02 -1.01 20.94
N ASN A 114 0.83 -0.40 22.12
CA ASN A 114 -0.47 0.00 22.65
C ASN A 114 -0.95 1.26 21.95
N ARG A 115 -1.13 1.20 20.62
CA ARG A 115 -1.82 2.26 19.91
C ARG A 115 -3.31 2.06 20.16
N VAL A 116 -3.89 2.92 20.99
CA VAL A 116 -5.34 2.97 21.20
C VAL A 116 -5.95 3.68 20.00
N PHE A 117 -6.91 3.03 19.34
CA PHE A 117 -7.67 3.61 18.24
C PHE A 117 -9.15 3.24 18.38
N LYS A 118 -10.02 4.07 17.81
CA LYS A 118 -11.45 3.77 17.76
C LYS A 118 -11.67 2.63 16.75
N MET A 119 -12.43 1.62 17.14
CA MET A 119 -12.75 0.48 16.27
C MET A 119 -13.80 0.89 15.24
N PHE A 120 -13.60 0.52 13.99
CA PHE A 120 -14.64 0.67 12.96
C PHE A 120 -15.80 -0.30 13.20
N ASN A 121 -16.99 0.05 12.71
CA ASN A 121 -18.21 -0.75 12.90
C ASN A 121 -18.13 -2.15 12.28
N TYR A 122 -17.34 -2.32 11.21
CA TYR A 122 -17.02 -3.63 10.64
C TYR A 122 -15.62 -4.04 11.05
N GLN A 123 -15.45 -5.31 11.44
CA GLN A 123 -14.17 -5.94 11.74
C GLN A 123 -13.85 -7.06 10.75
N ILE A 124 -12.63 -7.59 10.83
CA ILE A 124 -12.13 -8.54 9.82
C ILE A 124 -12.98 -9.81 9.77
N SER A 125 -13.49 -10.25 10.91
CA SER A 125 -14.42 -11.38 11.01
C SER A 125 -15.74 -11.18 10.25
N ASP A 126 -16.17 -9.92 10.06
CA ASP A 126 -17.39 -9.59 9.31
C ASP A 126 -17.14 -9.62 7.79
N ILE A 127 -15.88 -9.52 7.37
CA ILE A 127 -15.47 -9.35 5.98
C ILE A 127 -14.87 -10.65 5.42
N ILE A 128 -14.01 -11.31 6.19
CA ILE A 128 -13.30 -12.53 5.81
C ILE A 128 -13.77 -13.67 6.71
N ARG A 129 -14.40 -14.67 6.10
CA ARG A 129 -14.82 -15.88 6.81
C ARG A 129 -13.60 -16.69 7.26
N PRO A 130 -13.67 -17.37 8.43
CA PRO A 130 -12.56 -18.19 8.94
C PRO A 130 -12.05 -19.22 7.92
N GLU A 131 -12.94 -19.87 7.17
CA GLU A 131 -12.56 -20.89 6.18
C GLU A 131 -11.76 -20.29 5.02
N ALA A 132 -12.05 -19.04 4.64
CA ALA A 132 -11.30 -18.33 3.62
C ALA A 132 -9.89 -17.99 4.09
N ALA A 133 -9.74 -17.58 5.36
CA ALA A 133 -8.42 -17.33 5.96
C ALA A 133 -7.59 -18.62 6.04
N THR A 134 -8.19 -19.74 6.44
CA THR A 134 -7.52 -21.06 6.42
C THR A 134 -7.11 -21.48 5.01
N LYS A 135 -7.97 -21.23 4.00
CA LYS A 135 -7.64 -21.52 2.61
C LYS A 135 -6.47 -20.68 2.10
N LEU A 136 -6.40 -19.40 2.49
CA LEU A 136 -5.28 -18.52 2.15
C LEU A 136 -3.96 -19.03 2.74
N GLU A 137 -3.96 -19.42 4.02
CA GLU A 137 -2.79 -20.03 4.68
C GLU A 137 -2.34 -21.29 3.94
N ASN A 138 -3.25 -22.22 3.67
CA ASN A 138 -2.92 -23.47 2.98
C ASN A 138 -2.35 -23.22 1.58
N ASN A 139 -2.92 -22.28 0.84
CA ASN A 139 -2.41 -21.90 -0.47
C ASN A 139 -1.02 -21.28 -0.39
N PHE A 140 -0.77 -20.41 0.59
CA PHE A 140 0.53 -19.80 0.83
C PHE A 140 1.58 -20.86 1.18
N ARG A 141 1.29 -21.75 2.14
CA ARG A 141 2.19 -22.84 2.53
C ARG A 141 2.50 -23.75 1.34
N LYS A 142 1.48 -24.13 0.58
CA LYS A 142 1.65 -24.93 -0.65
C LYS A 142 2.55 -24.20 -1.66
N PHE A 143 2.32 -22.92 -1.90
CA PHE A 143 3.13 -22.12 -2.83
C PHE A 143 4.62 -22.10 -2.45
N ILE A 144 4.93 -21.88 -1.16
CA ILE A 144 6.30 -21.92 -0.65
C ILE A 144 6.89 -23.33 -0.79
N LEU A 145 6.19 -24.38 -0.34
CA LEU A 145 6.70 -25.74 -0.31
C LEU A 145 6.89 -26.36 -1.71
N THR A 146 6.07 -25.98 -2.68
CA THR A 146 6.15 -26.49 -4.05
C THR A 146 7.23 -25.82 -4.90
N THR A 147 7.86 -24.75 -4.39
CA THR A 147 8.90 -24.00 -5.10
C THR A 147 10.18 -23.96 -4.25
N PRO A 148 11.11 -24.94 -4.39
CA PRO A 148 12.27 -25.09 -3.51
C PRO A 148 13.16 -23.83 -3.42
N GLN A 149 13.41 -23.18 -4.55
CA GLN A 149 14.19 -21.93 -4.60
C GLN A 149 13.53 -20.79 -3.81
N LEU A 150 12.19 -20.76 -3.78
CA LEU A 150 11.44 -19.78 -3.02
C LEU A 150 11.46 -20.12 -1.53
N ALA A 151 11.31 -21.40 -1.16
CA ALA A 151 11.43 -21.84 0.23
C ALA A 151 12.80 -21.46 0.82
N GLU A 152 13.89 -21.65 0.06
CA GLU A 152 15.23 -21.24 0.45
C GLU A 152 15.37 -19.72 0.59
N LYS A 153 14.83 -18.94 -0.35
CA LYS A 153 14.86 -17.47 -0.26
C LYS A 153 14.04 -16.96 0.92
N PHE A 154 12.87 -17.55 1.14
CA PHE A 154 11.96 -17.19 2.21
C PHE A 154 12.60 -17.44 3.59
N SER A 155 13.29 -18.56 3.78
CA SER A 155 13.99 -18.87 5.04
C SER A 155 15.22 -17.99 5.30
N LYS A 156 15.72 -17.29 4.28
CA LYS A 156 16.85 -16.35 4.37
C LYS A 156 16.42 -14.88 4.39
N LEU A 157 15.12 -14.60 4.47
CA LEU A 157 14.66 -13.22 4.56
C LEU A 157 15.22 -12.57 5.84
N PRO A 158 15.63 -11.30 5.77
CA PRO A 158 16.21 -10.62 6.92
C PRO A 158 15.16 -10.45 8.03
N HIS A 159 15.54 -10.76 9.27
CA HIS A 159 14.67 -10.62 10.45
C HIS A 159 14.53 -9.15 10.90
N ARG A 160 15.34 -8.24 10.33
CA ARG A 160 15.35 -6.82 10.68
C ARG A 160 15.10 -5.96 9.45
N VAL A 161 14.10 -5.08 9.54
CA VAL A 161 13.79 -4.10 8.51
C VAL A 161 14.46 -2.77 8.83
N ILE A 162 15.57 -2.48 8.14
CA ILE A 162 16.47 -1.38 8.52
C ILE A 162 15.99 -0.02 7.98
N TYR A 163 15.71 0.07 6.67
CA TYR A 163 15.36 1.35 6.03
C TYR A 163 13.88 1.72 6.13
N TYR A 164 12.97 0.73 6.26
CA TYR A 164 11.54 1.00 6.23
C TYR A 164 11.07 1.95 7.33
N PRO A 165 11.46 1.81 8.63
CA PRO A 165 11.03 2.75 9.66
C PRO A 165 11.48 4.19 9.37
N ILE A 166 12.69 4.36 8.83
CA ILE A 166 13.28 5.66 8.49
C ILE A 166 12.52 6.30 7.32
N ILE A 167 12.31 5.54 6.24
CA ILE A 167 11.56 6.00 5.05
C ILE A 167 10.11 6.31 5.41
N SER A 168 9.46 5.43 6.17
CA SER A 168 8.06 5.61 6.58
C SER A 168 7.88 6.86 7.44
N ALA A 169 8.74 7.06 8.45
CA ALA A 169 8.72 8.27 9.29
C ALA A 169 8.94 9.55 8.45
N CYS A 170 9.93 9.53 7.56
CA CYS A 170 10.18 10.65 6.66
C CYS A 170 8.99 10.92 5.73
N TYR A 171 8.46 9.90 5.06
CA TYR A 171 7.35 10.03 4.12
C TYR A 171 6.10 10.57 4.81
N ASN A 172 5.79 10.08 6.03
CA ASN A 172 4.72 10.61 6.85
C ASN A 172 4.93 12.10 7.17
N ARG A 173 6.15 12.52 7.49
CA ARG A 173 6.48 13.94 7.75
C ARG A 173 6.31 14.83 6.51
N ILE A 174 6.82 14.41 5.36
CA ILE A 174 6.88 15.28 4.16
C ILE A 174 5.59 15.28 3.34
N PHE A 175 4.79 14.23 3.43
CA PHE A 175 3.57 14.04 2.62
C PHE A 175 2.29 14.00 3.44
N TYR A 176 2.22 13.14 4.47
CA TYR A 176 1.00 12.95 5.24
C TYR A 176 0.80 13.99 6.37
N GLY A 177 1.85 14.70 6.78
CA GLY A 177 1.77 15.79 7.77
C GLY A 177 1.42 17.17 7.18
N ARG A 178 1.39 17.29 5.84
CA ARG A 178 0.89 18.49 5.12
C ARG A 178 -0.55 18.24 4.68
N SER A 179 -1.24 19.22 4.11
CA SER A 179 -2.62 19.14 3.59
C SER A 179 -2.86 18.07 2.49
N LYS A 180 -1.95 17.10 2.33
CA LYS A 180 -1.88 16.08 1.28
C LYS A 180 -1.96 16.66 -0.14
N ARG A 181 -1.55 17.93 -0.25
CA ARG A 181 -1.40 18.72 -1.48
C ARG A 181 0.04 19.21 -1.58
N PRO A 182 1.01 18.32 -1.80
CA PRO A 182 2.39 18.74 -1.87
C PRO A 182 2.60 19.58 -3.14
N MET A 183 3.31 20.70 -3.03
CA MET A 183 3.68 21.51 -4.20
C MET A 183 4.71 20.82 -5.10
N ASN A 184 5.46 19.86 -4.54
CA ASN A 184 6.48 19.07 -5.24
C ASN A 184 6.18 17.58 -5.05
N CYS A 185 6.55 16.73 -6.02
CA CYS A 185 6.37 15.29 -5.92
C CYS A 185 6.95 14.74 -4.60
N PRO A 186 6.12 14.09 -3.75
CA PRO A 186 6.57 13.50 -2.50
C PRO A 186 7.36 12.22 -2.83
N GLY A 187 8.68 12.29 -2.79
CA GLY A 187 9.56 11.16 -3.08
C GLY A 187 10.45 10.79 -1.90
N PRO A 188 10.85 9.51 -1.78
CA PRO A 188 11.84 9.07 -0.79
C PRO A 188 13.21 9.73 -1.01
N LEU A 189 13.47 10.28 -2.20
CA LEU A 189 14.65 11.12 -2.50
C LEU A 189 14.78 12.34 -1.58
N ARG A 190 13.68 12.76 -0.93
CA ARG A 190 13.70 13.86 0.05
C ARG A 190 13.98 13.40 1.48
N CYS A 191 14.22 12.11 1.67
CA CYS A 191 14.56 11.50 2.94
C CYS A 191 16.06 11.36 3.04
N LEU A 192 16.63 11.84 4.16
CA LEU A 192 18.01 11.56 4.49
C LEU A 192 18.09 10.12 5.00
N LEU A 193 18.74 9.26 4.21
CA LEU A 193 19.02 7.89 4.60
C LEU A 193 20.41 7.84 5.24
N PRO A 194 20.57 7.24 6.44
CA PRO A 194 21.87 7.09 7.03
C PRO A 194 22.71 6.07 6.25
N SER A 195 24.02 6.32 6.20
CA SER A 195 24.99 5.30 5.83
C SER A 195 25.05 4.24 6.92
N ILE A 196 25.05 2.97 6.52
CA ILE A 196 25.09 1.83 7.44
C ILE A 196 26.15 0.85 6.90
N PRO A 197 27.26 0.64 7.62
CA PRO A 197 28.31 -0.29 7.22
C PRO A 197 27.74 -1.68 6.91
N ASP A 198 28.36 -2.35 5.94
CA ASP A 198 28.06 -3.72 5.50
C ASP A 198 26.67 -3.94 4.91
N ILE A 199 25.90 -2.88 4.70
CA ILE A 199 24.66 -2.94 3.93
C ILE A 199 24.96 -2.58 2.48
N LYS A 200 24.85 -3.59 1.61
CA LYS A 200 24.89 -3.37 0.16
C LYS A 200 23.60 -2.73 -0.32
N CYS A 201 23.71 -1.62 -1.03
CA CYS A 201 22.60 -0.93 -1.68
C CYS A 201 22.90 -0.67 -3.15
N ALA A 202 21.90 -0.90 -4.01
CA ALA A 202 21.94 -0.51 -5.41
C ALA A 202 21.15 0.79 -5.59
N ILE A 203 21.84 1.85 -6.01
CA ILE A 203 21.28 3.19 -6.20
C ILE A 203 21.14 3.43 -7.70
N GLY A 204 19.89 3.52 -8.17
CA GLY A 204 19.60 3.88 -9.55
C GLY A 204 19.78 5.38 -9.76
N ILE A 205 20.68 5.78 -10.66
CA ILE A 205 20.88 7.18 -11.05
C ILE A 205 20.30 7.36 -12.45
N ARG A 206 19.45 8.38 -12.63
CA ARG A 206 18.81 8.65 -13.92
C ARG A 206 18.71 10.14 -14.17
N HIS A 207 18.91 10.50 -15.43
CA HIS A 207 18.51 11.79 -15.96
C HIS A 207 17.08 11.70 -16.50
N TYR A 208 16.27 12.71 -16.17
CA TYR A 208 14.88 12.78 -16.56
C TYR A 208 14.63 14.06 -17.35
N GLU A 209 13.88 13.92 -18.44
CA GLU A 209 13.24 15.04 -19.13
C GLU A 209 11.78 15.15 -18.73
N HIS A 210 11.15 16.22 -19.19
CA HIS A 210 9.72 16.45 -19.02
C HIS A 210 9.07 16.84 -20.34
N GLY A 211 7.87 16.33 -20.56
CA GLY A 211 7.03 16.68 -21.70
C GLY A 211 5.58 16.83 -21.28
N ALA A 212 4.82 17.67 -21.98
CA ALA A 212 3.39 17.79 -21.76
C ALA A 212 2.63 16.82 -22.69
N ILE A 213 1.75 15.99 -22.13
CA ILE A 213 0.76 15.22 -22.92
C ILE A 213 -0.35 16.16 -23.40
N ASN A 214 -0.77 17.09 -22.54
CA ASN A 214 -1.72 18.15 -22.81
C ASN A 214 -1.49 19.32 -21.83
N GLU A 215 -2.35 20.34 -21.87
CA GLU A 215 -2.27 21.53 -21.02
C GLU A 215 -2.36 21.26 -19.50
N HIS A 216 -2.71 20.04 -19.11
CA HIS A 216 -2.94 19.64 -17.73
C HIS A 216 -2.03 18.52 -17.22
N VAL A 217 -1.38 17.77 -18.10
CA VAL A 217 -0.61 16.58 -17.74
C VAL A 217 0.81 16.71 -18.26
N VAL A 218 1.76 16.86 -17.33
CA VAL A 218 3.19 16.80 -17.58
C VAL A 218 3.71 15.43 -17.15
N ILE A 219 4.45 14.77 -18.03
CA ILE A 219 5.13 13.52 -17.77
C ILE A 219 6.63 13.75 -17.57
N HIS A 220 7.21 12.99 -16.65
CA HIS A 220 8.66 12.90 -16.47
C HIS A 220 9.10 11.52 -16.93
N TYR A 221 10.07 11.45 -17.85
CA TYR A 221 10.56 10.19 -18.41
C TYR A 221 12.09 10.15 -18.43
N PRO A 222 12.71 8.97 -18.22
CA PRO A 222 14.14 8.83 -18.29
C PRO A 222 14.61 8.98 -19.75
N VAL A 223 15.72 9.68 -19.96
CA VAL A 223 16.28 9.93 -21.32
C VAL A 223 17.35 8.92 -21.75
N GLU A 224 17.94 8.20 -20.79
CA GLU A 224 19.02 7.26 -21.06
C GLU A 224 18.49 5.83 -21.18
N GLU A 225 18.85 5.13 -22.25
CA GLU A 225 18.48 3.72 -22.46
C GLU A 225 19.20 2.76 -21.51
N LYS A 226 20.38 3.15 -21.01
CA LYS A 226 21.19 2.29 -20.15
C LYS A 226 21.03 2.64 -18.69
N GLU A 227 20.73 1.62 -17.92
CA GLU A 227 20.64 1.72 -16.49
C GLU A 227 22.02 1.90 -15.85
N SER A 228 22.29 3.08 -15.28
CA SER A 228 23.41 3.26 -14.36
C SER A 228 22.96 2.92 -12.93
N PHE A 229 23.63 1.94 -12.33
CA PHE A 229 23.48 1.62 -10.91
C PHE A 229 24.82 1.85 -10.22
N TYR A 230 24.79 2.61 -9.13
CA TYR A 230 25.90 2.73 -8.21
C TYR A 230 25.69 1.75 -7.06
N ILE A 231 26.65 0.85 -6.84
CA ILE A 231 26.61 -0.07 -5.71
C ILE A 231 27.40 0.54 -4.55
N ASN A 232 26.72 0.81 -3.45
CA ASN A 232 27.32 1.26 -2.21
C ASN A 232 27.33 0.10 -1.19
N ASN A 233 28.45 -0.11 -0.50
CA ASN A 233 28.56 -1.11 0.56
C ASN A 233 28.32 -0.54 1.97
N ALA A 234 28.02 0.76 2.06
CA ALA A 234 27.74 1.47 3.31
C ALA A 234 26.30 2.03 3.33
N GLY A 235 25.35 1.33 2.72
CA GLY A 235 23.93 1.69 2.75
C GLY A 235 23.45 2.53 1.57
N CYS A 236 22.20 3.00 1.65
CA CYS A 236 21.50 3.71 0.58
C CYS A 236 21.57 5.25 0.67
N SER A 237 22.52 5.80 1.42
CA SER A 237 22.79 7.24 1.41
C SER A 237 23.34 7.63 0.04
N ILE A 238 22.73 8.65 -0.59
CA ILE A 238 23.21 9.30 -1.81
C ILE A 238 24.04 10.52 -1.41
#